data_AF-A0A7Y1XGU1-F1
#
_entry.id   AF-A0A7Y1XGU1-F1
#
_cell.length_a   1.000
_cell.length_b   1.000
_cell.length_c   1.000
_cell.angle_alpha   90.00
_cell.angle_beta   90.00
_cell.angle_gamma   90.00
#
_symmetry.space_group_name_H-M   'P 1'
#
loop_
_entity.id
_entity.type
_entity.pdbx_description
1 polymer ?
#
loop_
_entity_poly.entity_id
_entity_poly.type
_entity_poly.pdbx_seq_one_letter_code
_entity_poly.pdbx_strand_id
1 'polypeptide(L)'
;MLAEGSRRLANGELPRAKDLLLTPGNARRVSMQLAEMRGAAMKLGQMLSMDAGDLLPPELTEILSRLRSSAYAMPEAQLHRRMARNFGAAWRDGFARFDDKPIAAASIGQVHRAKTLEGREIVLKIQYPGVAKSIDSDIDNVATLLRVAGLIPKGIDIQPL
;
A
#
# COMPACT_ATOMS: atom_id res chain seq x y z
N MET A 1 -18.94 15.84 -17.13
CA MET A 1 -17.65 15.18 -17.37
C MET A 1 -17.61 14.35 -18.67
N LEU A 2 -18.58 13.48 -18.99
CA LEU A 2 -18.57 12.71 -20.26
C LEU A 2 -18.83 13.56 -21.51
N ALA A 3 -19.73 14.56 -21.41
CA ALA A 3 -20.13 15.39 -22.56
C ALA A 3 -19.03 16.35 -23.07
N GLU A 4 -18.06 16.72 -22.22
CA GLU A 4 -16.93 17.55 -22.64
C GLU A 4 -15.85 16.72 -23.33
N GLY A 5 -15.60 15.48 -22.88
CA GLY A 5 -14.60 14.59 -23.49
C GLY A 5 -14.93 14.24 -24.95
N SER A 6 -16.21 13.98 -25.25
CA SER A 6 -16.68 13.72 -26.61
C SER A 6 -16.56 14.94 -27.54
N ARG A 7 -16.72 16.16 -27.01
CA ARG A 7 -16.64 17.41 -27.79
C ARG A 7 -15.19 17.77 -28.15
N ARG A 8 -14.22 17.42 -27.29
CA ARG A 8 -12.79 17.67 -27.53
C ARG A 8 -12.17 16.69 -28.52
N LEU A 9 -12.59 15.42 -28.48
CA LEU A 9 -12.23 14.42 -29.50
C LEU A 9 -12.75 14.81 -30.89
N ALA A 10 -13.97 15.34 -30.98
CA ALA A 10 -14.53 15.85 -32.23
C ALA A 10 -13.74 17.06 -32.80
N ASN A 11 -13.03 17.81 -31.95
CA ASN A 11 -12.19 18.95 -32.34
C ASN A 11 -10.71 18.58 -32.59
N GLY A 12 -10.35 17.29 -32.61
CA GLY A 12 -8.98 16.84 -32.87
C GLY A 12 -8.00 17.06 -31.70
N GLU A 13 -8.49 17.45 -30.52
CA GLU A 13 -7.66 17.56 -29.32
C GLU A 13 -7.46 16.16 -28.72
N LEU A 14 -6.23 15.64 -28.78
CA LEU A 14 -5.89 14.38 -28.12
C LEU A 14 -6.10 14.53 -26.60
N PRO A 15 -6.86 13.62 -25.96
CA PRO A 15 -7.08 13.67 -24.52
C PRO A 15 -5.75 13.58 -23.78
N ARG A 16 -5.52 14.47 -22.81
CA ARG A 16 -4.28 14.48 -22.03
C ARG A 16 -4.25 13.23 -21.16
N ALA A 17 -3.08 12.64 -20.94
CA ALA A 17 -2.93 11.40 -20.17
C ALA A 17 -3.63 11.46 -18.79
N LYS A 18 -3.59 12.62 -18.13
CA LYS A 18 -4.29 12.88 -16.88
C LYS A 18 -5.83 12.71 -16.97
N ASP A 19 -6.44 13.09 -18.09
CA ASP A 19 -7.89 13.05 -18.28
C ASP A 19 -8.37 11.62 -18.56
N LEU A 20 -7.49 10.78 -19.13
CA LEU A 20 -7.73 9.35 -19.34
C LEU A 20 -7.54 8.54 -18.05
N LEU A 21 -6.52 8.85 -17.25
CA LEU A 21 -6.18 8.12 -16.03
C LEU A 21 -7.12 8.45 -14.86
N LEU A 22 -7.66 9.66 -14.80
CA LEU A 22 -8.61 10.11 -13.78
C LEU A 22 -10.09 9.86 -14.14
N THR A 23 -10.37 9.06 -15.17
CA THR A 23 -11.75 8.59 -15.36
C THR A 23 -12.17 7.72 -14.16
N PRO A 24 -13.44 7.72 -13.75
CA PRO A 24 -13.90 6.94 -12.59
C PRO A 24 -13.54 5.44 -12.67
N GLY A 25 -13.52 4.87 -13.88
CA GLY A 25 -13.14 3.47 -14.11
C GLY A 25 -11.63 3.22 -13.96
N ASN A 26 -10.77 4.12 -14.43
CA ASN A 26 -9.33 4.00 -14.28
C ASN A 26 -8.89 4.34 -12.86
N ALA A 27 -9.50 5.35 -12.22
CA ALA A 27 -9.29 5.65 -10.81
C ALA A 27 -9.56 4.44 -9.93
N ARG A 28 -10.66 3.69 -10.16
CA ARG A 28 -10.92 2.42 -9.45
C ARG A 28 -9.86 1.36 -9.69
N ARG A 29 -9.39 1.19 -10.92
CA ARG A 29 -8.39 0.17 -11.27
C ARG A 29 -7.03 0.46 -10.63
N VAL A 30 -6.63 1.72 -10.71
CA VAL A 30 -5.46 2.27 -10.03
C VAL A 30 -5.62 2.12 -8.52
N SER A 31 -6.81 2.37 -7.96
CA SER A 31 -7.11 2.12 -6.54
C SER A 31 -6.82 0.68 -6.13
N MET A 32 -7.28 -0.29 -6.94
CA MET A 32 -7.12 -1.71 -6.64
C MET A 32 -5.66 -2.12 -6.67
N GLN A 33 -4.91 -1.70 -7.70
CA GLN A 33 -3.48 -1.99 -7.79
C GLN A 33 -2.67 -1.34 -6.66
N LEU A 34 -3.01 -0.11 -6.28
CA LEU A 34 -2.39 0.57 -5.16
C LEU A 34 -2.75 -0.11 -3.83
N ALA A 35 -4.00 -0.52 -3.62
CA ALA A 35 -4.42 -1.23 -2.41
C ALA A 35 -3.69 -2.58 -2.20
N GLU A 36 -3.11 -3.15 -3.25
CA GLU A 36 -2.24 -4.34 -3.18
C GLU A 36 -0.79 -4.01 -2.82
N MET A 37 -0.36 -2.76 -2.99
CA MET A 37 1.00 -2.34 -2.64
C MET A 37 1.25 -2.42 -1.14
N ARG A 38 2.50 -2.75 -0.79
CA ARG A 38 2.97 -2.89 0.59
C ARG A 38 4.17 -1.97 0.76
N GLY A 39 4.85 -2.03 1.90
CA GLY A 39 6.17 -1.44 1.96
C GLY A 39 6.14 0.09 2.03
N ALA A 40 7.04 0.70 1.27
CA ALA A 40 7.22 2.14 1.20
C ALA A 40 6.04 2.85 0.51
N ALA A 41 5.41 2.24 -0.50
CA ALA A 41 4.22 2.81 -1.14
C ALA A 41 3.08 3.07 -0.15
N MET A 42 2.78 2.08 0.70
CA MET A 42 1.75 2.22 1.74
C MET A 42 2.12 3.31 2.75
N LYS A 43 3.40 3.43 3.11
CA LYS A 43 3.89 4.48 4.03
C LYS A 43 3.78 5.88 3.41
N LEU A 44 4.15 6.02 2.13
CA LEU A 44 4.02 7.27 1.38
C LEU A 44 2.55 7.67 1.23
N GLY A 45 1.66 6.73 0.87
CA GLY A 45 0.23 6.97 0.80
C GLY A 45 -0.36 7.41 2.14
N GLN A 46 0.10 6.82 3.26
CA GLN A 46 -0.27 7.26 4.60
C GLN A 46 0.22 8.68 4.90
N MET A 47 1.47 9.03 4.58
CA MET A 47 2.00 10.38 4.80
C MET A 47 1.25 11.43 3.97
N LEU A 48 1.05 11.17 2.68
CA LEU A 48 0.31 12.06 1.78
C LEU A 48 -1.15 12.22 2.22
N SER A 49 -1.80 11.16 2.69
CA SER A 49 -3.16 11.24 3.22
C SER A 49 -3.26 12.01 4.53
N MET A 50 -2.18 12.11 5.33
CA MET A 50 -2.18 12.83 6.60
C MET A 50 -1.94 14.33 6.39
N ASP A 51 -1.02 14.70 5.50
CA ASP A 51 -0.60 16.10 5.31
C ASP A 51 -1.33 16.82 4.15
N ALA A 52 -1.81 16.08 3.14
CA ALA A 52 -2.38 16.66 1.92
C ALA A 52 -3.86 16.30 1.71
N GLY A 53 -4.55 15.74 2.71
CA GLY A 53 -5.94 15.25 2.59
C GLY A 53 -6.93 16.25 1.99
N ASP A 54 -6.74 17.55 2.25
CA ASP A 54 -7.58 18.64 1.73
C ASP A 54 -7.16 19.15 0.33
N LEU A 55 -5.95 18.79 -0.13
CA LEU A 55 -5.35 19.20 -1.40
C LEU A 55 -5.42 18.12 -2.49
N LEU A 56 -5.72 16.87 -2.10
CA LEU A 56 -5.82 15.75 -3.02
C LEU A 56 -7.25 15.65 -3.59
N PRO A 57 -7.39 15.31 -4.89
CA PRO A 57 -8.69 15.00 -5.47
C PRO A 57 -9.42 13.91 -4.65
N PRO A 58 -10.75 14.01 -4.46
CA PRO A 58 -11.53 13.06 -3.65
C PRO A 58 -11.30 11.59 -4.05
N GLU A 59 -11.14 11.32 -5.34
CA GLU A 59 -10.88 9.98 -5.88
C GLU A 59 -9.53 9.43 -5.40
N LEU A 60 -8.50 10.28 -5.34
CA LEU A 60 -7.18 9.91 -4.84
C LEU A 60 -7.19 9.75 -3.32
N THR A 61 -7.94 10.58 -2.60
CA THR A 61 -8.14 10.42 -1.15
C THR A 61 -8.82 9.08 -0.83
N GLU A 62 -9.80 8.65 -1.63
CA GLU A 62 -10.44 7.34 -1.50
C GLU A 62 -9.44 6.19 -1.79
N ILE A 63 -8.64 6.31 -2.85
CA ILE A 63 -7.54 5.39 -3.19
C ILE A 63 -6.57 5.21 -2.01
N LEU A 64 -6.05 6.31 -1.48
CA LEU A 64 -5.07 6.32 -0.39
C LEU A 64 -5.69 5.84 0.93
N SER A 65 -6.96 6.14 1.16
CA SER A 65 -7.72 5.64 2.31
C SER A 65 -7.92 4.12 2.26
N ARG A 66 -8.14 3.55 1.07
CA ARG A 66 -8.20 2.08 0.87
C ARG A 66 -6.85 1.43 1.08
N LEU A 67 -5.77 2.06 0.61
CA LEU A 67 -4.40 1.68 0.93
C LEU A 67 -4.15 1.59 2.45
N ARG A 68 -4.77 2.50 3.23
CA ARG A 68 -4.73 2.47 4.71
C ARG A 68 -5.61 1.39 5.33
N SER A 69 -6.81 1.17 4.77
CA SER A 69 -7.83 0.27 5.36
C SER A 69 -7.74 -1.18 4.92
N SER A 70 -6.96 -1.48 3.87
CA SER A 70 -6.75 -2.85 3.37
C SER A 70 -5.90 -3.65 4.35
N ALA A 71 -6.53 -4.13 5.42
CA ALA A 71 -5.95 -5.04 6.39
C ALA A 71 -5.78 -6.43 5.76
N TYR A 72 -4.74 -6.56 4.94
CA TYR A 72 -4.34 -7.86 4.41
C TYR A 72 -3.81 -8.72 5.55
N ALA A 73 -4.40 -9.90 5.75
CA ALA A 73 -3.84 -10.92 6.62
C ALA A 73 -3.08 -11.94 5.75
N MET A 74 -1.78 -12.05 5.98
CA MET A 74 -0.93 -13.08 5.41
C MET A 74 -1.51 -14.46 5.74
N PRO A 75 -1.61 -15.36 4.75
CA PRO A 75 -2.02 -16.75 4.99
C PRO A 75 -1.13 -17.42 6.04
N GLU A 76 -1.72 -18.24 6.91
CA GLU A 76 -1.02 -18.90 8.02
C GLU A 76 0.22 -19.70 7.57
N ALA A 77 0.12 -20.43 6.47
CA ALA A 77 1.25 -21.17 5.90
C ALA A 77 2.43 -20.27 5.50
N GLN A 78 2.17 -19.01 5.13
CA GLN A 78 3.20 -18.05 4.81
C GLN A 78 3.77 -17.41 6.08
N LEU A 79 2.93 -17.16 7.09
CA LEU A 79 3.33 -16.71 8.42
C LEU A 79 4.29 -17.71 9.07
N HIS A 80 3.92 -18.99 9.10
CA HIS A 80 4.74 -20.06 9.68
C HIS A 80 6.07 -20.22 8.95
N ARG A 81 6.08 -20.11 7.62
CA ARG A 81 7.34 -20.12 6.84
C ARG A 81 8.25 -18.94 7.20
N ARG A 82 7.69 -17.75 7.42
CA ARG A 82 8.46 -16.56 7.84
C ARG A 82 9.03 -16.75 9.24
N MET A 83 8.21 -17.23 10.18
CA MET A 83 8.67 -17.53 11.53
C MET A 83 9.76 -18.60 11.54
N ALA A 84 9.56 -19.71 10.81
CA ALA A 84 10.54 -20.78 10.73
C ALA A 84 11.87 -20.34 10.10
N ARG A 85 11.83 -19.46 9.09
CA ARG A 85 13.04 -18.90 8.47
C ARG A 85 13.83 -18.01 9.42
N ASN A 86 13.15 -17.28 10.31
CA ASN A 86 13.77 -16.29 11.19
C ASN A 86 14.14 -16.83 12.57
N PHE A 87 13.40 -17.81 13.09
CA PHE A 87 13.54 -18.36 14.45
C PHE A 87 13.78 -19.88 14.47
N GLY A 88 13.85 -20.55 13.31
CA GLY A 88 14.05 -22.00 13.18
C GLY A 88 12.75 -22.80 13.13
N ALA A 89 12.83 -24.07 12.71
CA ALA A 89 11.64 -24.93 12.48
C ALA A 89 10.76 -25.10 13.73
N ALA A 90 11.38 -25.12 14.92
CA ALA A 90 10.70 -25.25 16.22
C ALA A 90 10.39 -23.90 16.89
N TRP A 91 10.28 -22.81 16.12
CA TRP A 91 10.06 -21.45 16.66
C TRP A 91 8.89 -21.35 17.65
N ARG A 92 7.86 -22.20 17.48
CA ARG A 92 6.64 -22.17 18.27
C ARG A 92 6.89 -22.59 19.72
N ASP A 93 7.90 -23.41 19.97
CA ASP A 93 8.30 -23.87 21.30
C ASP A 93 8.85 -22.72 22.17
N GLY A 94 9.27 -21.61 21.53
CA GLY A 94 9.69 -20.39 22.22
C GLY A 94 8.54 -19.57 22.82
N PHE A 95 7.28 -19.97 22.61
CA PHE A 95 6.10 -19.23 23.08
C PHE A 95 5.20 -20.14 23.91
N ALA A 96 4.71 -19.64 25.05
CA ALA A 96 3.63 -20.30 25.79
C ALA A 96 2.30 -20.24 25.01
N ARG A 97 2.12 -19.17 24.22
CA ARG A 97 0.99 -19.01 23.31
C ARG A 97 1.39 -18.12 22.14
N PHE A 98 0.94 -18.46 20.95
CA PHE A 98 1.03 -17.58 19.77
C PHE A 98 -0.31 -17.60 19.05
N ASP A 99 -0.87 -16.43 18.74
CA ASP A 99 -2.11 -16.31 17.99
C ASP A 99 -1.80 -16.18 16.49
N ASP A 100 -2.20 -17.17 15.71
CA ASP A 100 -2.01 -17.19 14.26
C ASP A 100 -2.88 -16.13 13.54
N LYS A 101 -3.93 -15.63 14.20
CA LYS A 101 -4.72 -14.53 13.67
C LYS A 101 -4.08 -13.18 14.01
N PRO A 102 -3.78 -12.32 13.02
CA PRO A 102 -3.24 -11.00 13.30
C PRO A 102 -4.27 -10.13 14.00
N ILE A 103 -3.82 -9.33 14.97
CA ILE A 103 -4.65 -8.34 15.67
C ILE A 103 -4.65 -6.98 14.93
N ALA A 104 -3.68 -6.75 14.05
CA ALA A 104 -3.60 -5.55 13.23
C ALA A 104 -2.73 -5.76 11.98
N ALA A 105 -2.98 -4.97 10.94
CA ALA A 105 -2.07 -4.79 9.82
C ALA A 105 -1.06 -3.66 10.12
N ALA A 106 0.14 -3.76 9.56
CA ALA A 106 1.18 -2.74 9.60
C ALA A 106 1.68 -2.42 8.18
N SER A 107 2.39 -1.31 8.00
CA SER A 107 2.85 -0.84 6.67
C SER A 107 3.58 -1.90 5.84
N ILE A 108 4.42 -2.71 6.50
CA ILE A 108 5.26 -3.71 5.84
C ILE A 108 5.03 -5.13 6.38
N GLY A 109 3.95 -5.35 7.14
CA GLY A 109 3.73 -6.61 7.85
C GLY A 109 2.42 -6.65 8.61
N GLN A 110 2.31 -7.57 9.55
CA GLN A 110 1.15 -7.75 10.40
C GLN A 110 1.56 -7.97 11.86
N VAL A 111 0.66 -7.68 12.79
CA VAL A 111 0.93 -7.73 14.24
C VAL A 111 0.17 -8.90 14.85
N HIS A 112 0.87 -9.74 15.62
CA HIS A 112 0.33 -10.89 16.33
C HIS A 112 0.51 -10.74 17.83
N ARG A 113 -0.43 -11.31 18.58
CA ARG A 113 -0.31 -11.46 20.02
C ARG A 113 0.41 -12.77 20.35
N ALA A 114 1.31 -12.73 21.32
CA ALA A 114 1.93 -13.93 21.86
C ALA A 114 2.19 -13.78 23.35
N LYS A 115 2.49 -14.90 24.00
CA LYS A 115 2.89 -14.98 25.40
C LYS A 115 4.20 -15.74 25.50
N THR A 116 5.18 -15.18 26.21
CA THR A 116 6.47 -15.84 26.44
C THR A 116 6.32 -17.01 27.42
N LEU A 117 7.33 -17.88 27.49
CA LEU A 117 7.33 -19.02 28.43
C LEU A 117 7.30 -18.56 29.90
N GLU A 118 7.85 -17.38 30.20
CA GLU A 118 7.80 -16.73 31.52
C GLU A 118 6.45 -16.05 31.80
N GLY A 119 5.49 -16.14 30.87
CA GLY A 119 4.14 -15.65 31.02
C GLY A 119 3.93 -14.19 30.66
N ARG A 120 4.91 -13.52 30.03
CA ARG A 120 4.77 -12.12 29.60
C ARG A 120 3.97 -12.02 28.31
N GLU A 121 2.96 -11.14 28.29
CA GLU A 121 2.24 -10.79 27.06
C GLU A 121 3.11 -9.90 26.17
N ILE A 122 3.23 -10.26 24.89
CA ILE A 122 4.04 -9.54 23.90
C ILE A 122 3.29 -9.42 22.57
N VAL A 123 3.77 -8.52 21.72
CA VAL A 123 3.33 -8.40 20.33
C VAL A 123 4.48 -8.62 19.38
N LEU A 124 4.25 -9.39 18.32
CA LEU A 124 5.21 -9.60 17.24
C LEU A 124 4.73 -8.90 15.98
N LYS A 125 5.54 -7.99 15.45
CA LYS A 125 5.33 -7.41 14.12
C LYS A 125 6.12 -8.22 13.09
N ILE A 126 5.41 -8.92 12.23
CA ILE A 126 5.96 -9.89 11.28
C ILE A 126 5.86 -9.30 9.88
N GLN A 127 7.02 -9.10 9.24
CA GLN A 127 7.11 -8.48 7.92
C GLN A 127 6.53 -9.40 6.82
N TYR A 128 5.75 -8.84 5.90
CA TYR A 128 5.28 -9.55 4.70
C TYR A 128 6.46 -10.04 3.84
N PRO A 129 6.34 -11.20 3.19
CA PRO A 129 7.36 -11.65 2.25
C PRO A 129 7.45 -10.72 1.05
N GLY A 130 8.64 -10.67 0.45
CA GLY A 130 8.87 -9.88 -0.76
C GLY A 130 9.01 -8.37 -0.53
N VAL A 131 8.55 -7.81 0.60
CA VAL A 131 8.54 -6.35 0.82
C VAL A 131 9.91 -5.72 0.61
N ALA A 132 10.98 -6.29 1.18
CA ALA A 132 12.32 -5.74 1.01
C ALA A 132 12.80 -5.69 -0.46
N LYS A 133 12.28 -6.58 -1.32
CA LYS A 133 12.60 -6.63 -2.75
C LYS A 133 11.65 -5.77 -3.60
N SER A 134 10.50 -5.37 -3.05
CA SER A 134 9.51 -4.57 -3.76
C SER A 134 9.60 -3.08 -3.42
N ILE A 135 10.42 -2.67 -2.44
CA ILE A 135 10.49 -1.28 -1.97
C ILE A 135 10.68 -0.30 -3.13
N ASP A 136 11.69 -0.53 -3.97
CA ASP A 136 12.05 0.41 -5.04
C ASP A 136 10.91 0.49 -6.07
N SER A 137 10.41 -0.66 -6.55
CA SER A 137 9.28 -0.71 -7.49
C SER A 137 7.98 -0.13 -6.90
N ASP A 138 7.73 -0.33 -5.60
CA ASP A 138 6.58 0.23 -4.89
C ASP A 138 6.67 1.77 -4.84
N ILE A 139 7.86 2.32 -4.57
CA ILE A 139 8.11 3.76 -4.60
C ILE A 139 7.93 4.32 -6.01
N ASP A 140 8.52 3.67 -7.02
CA ASP A 140 8.41 4.09 -8.42
C ASP A 140 6.97 4.12 -8.91
N ASN A 141 6.17 3.14 -8.49
CA ASN A 141 4.75 3.09 -8.84
C ASN A 141 3.97 4.25 -8.23
N VAL A 142 4.21 4.59 -6.96
CA VAL A 142 3.60 5.75 -6.31
C VAL A 142 4.08 7.06 -6.93
N ALA A 143 5.37 7.19 -7.23
CA ALA A 143 5.93 8.34 -7.92
C ALA A 143 5.30 8.54 -9.30
N THR A 144 5.15 7.46 -10.07
CA THR A 144 4.50 7.47 -11.38
C THR A 144 3.05 7.91 -11.28
N LEU A 145 2.32 7.41 -10.28
CA LEU A 145 0.93 7.82 -10.04
C LEU A 145 0.82 9.32 -9.77
N LEU A 146 1.66 9.86 -8.88
CA LEU A 146 1.64 11.27 -8.52
C LEU A 146 2.01 12.16 -9.72
N ARG A 147 2.95 11.71 -10.56
CA ARG A 147 3.35 12.39 -11.79
C ARG A 147 2.20 12.45 -12.78
N VAL A 148 1.54 11.32 -13.01
CA VAL A 148 0.35 11.19 -13.86
C VAL A 148 -0.79 12.08 -13.38
N ALA A 149 -1.03 12.11 -12.07
CA ALA A 149 -2.07 12.92 -11.45
C ALA A 149 -1.76 14.43 -11.50
N GLY A 150 -0.54 14.83 -11.87
CA GLY A 150 -0.10 16.22 -11.91
C GLY A 150 0.10 16.84 -10.52
N LEU A 151 0.32 16.00 -9.50
CA LEU A 151 0.41 16.39 -8.09
C LEU A 151 1.87 16.52 -7.60
N ILE A 152 2.85 16.27 -8.47
CA ILE A 152 4.26 16.53 -8.16
C ILE A 152 4.51 18.04 -8.30
N PRO A 153 4.89 18.75 -7.22
CA PRO A 153 5.28 20.15 -7.29
C PRO A 153 6.49 20.33 -8.21
N LYS A 154 6.56 21.43 -8.96
CA LYS A 154 7.61 21.72 -9.96
C LYS A 154 9.07 21.77 -9.45
N GLY A 155 9.32 21.45 -8.17
CA GLY A 155 10.64 21.42 -7.54
C GLY A 155 11.02 20.09 -6.90
N ILE A 156 10.21 19.04 -7.02
CA ILE A 156 10.57 17.70 -6.53
C ILE A 156 10.99 16.84 -7.72
N ASP A 157 12.29 16.55 -7.82
CA ASP A 157 12.82 15.61 -8.80
C ASP A 157 12.73 14.19 -8.25
N ILE A 158 11.62 13.51 -8.55
CA ILE A 158 11.47 12.08 -8.26
C ILE A 158 12.03 11.32 -9.46
N GLN A 159 13.34 11.14 -9.51
CA GLN A 159 13.93 10.22 -10.48
C GLN A 159 13.54 8.78 -10.11
N PRO A 160 13.26 7.91 -11.09
CA PRO A 160 13.19 6.47 -10.81
C PRO A 160 14.51 6.04 -10.17
N LEU A 161 14.44 5.24 -9.09
CA LEU A 161 15.64 4.69 -8.46
C LEU A 161 16.25 3.57 -9.31
#